data_AF-A0A1X9XC76-F1
#
_entry.id   AF-A0A1X9XC76-F1
#
_cell.length_a   1.000
_cell.length_b   1.000
_cell.length_c   1.000
_cell.angle_alpha   90.00
_cell.angle_beta   90.00
_cell.angle_gamma   90.00
#
_symmetry.space_group_name_H-M   'P 1'
#
loop_
_entity.id
_entity.type
_entity.pdbx_description
1 polymer ?
#
loop_
_entity_poly.entity_id
_entity_poly.type
_entity_poly.pdbx_seq_one_letter_code
_entity_poly.pdbx_strand_id
1 'polypeptide(L)' 'LAGMATVNNSTLRDNSTDSGGAIYNLGTVTVNNSTLSGNSAAYGGGISNNGTVT' A
#
# COMPACT_ATOMS: atom_id res chain seq x y z
N LEU A 1 -4.72 16.36 -7.12
CA LEU A 1 -4.31 15.40 -8.17
C LEU A 1 -4.04 14.08 -7.50
N ALA A 2 -4.62 12.98 -7.97
CA ALA A 2 -4.32 11.66 -7.44
C ALA A 2 -2.89 11.25 -7.86
N GLY A 3 -2.06 10.83 -6.91
CA GLY A 3 -0.64 10.52 -7.13
C GLY A 3 -0.40 9.06 -7.51
N MET A 4 0.58 8.81 -8.36
CA MET A 4 1.06 7.46 -8.68
C MET A 4 2.10 7.01 -7.65
N ALA A 5 1.95 5.81 -7.11
CA ALA A 5 2.95 5.17 -6.24
C ALA A 5 3.44 3.86 -6.87
N THR A 6 4.76 3.72 -6.99
CA THR A 6 5.40 2.49 -7.46
C THR A 6 6.28 1.93 -6.36
N VAL A 7 6.06 0.67 -6.01
CA VAL A 7 6.85 -0.06 -5.01
C VAL A 7 7.48 -1.27 -5.71
N ASN A 8 8.81 -1.25 -5.86
CA ASN A 8 9.56 -2.28 -6.58
C ASN A 8 10.62 -2.91 -5.67
N ASN A 9 10.69 -4.24 -5.65
CA ASN A 9 11.73 -5.00 -4.93
C ASN A 9 11.88 -4.61 -3.45
N SER A 10 10.77 -4.28 -2.79
CA SER A 10 10.76 -3.80 -1.42
C SER A 10 10.15 -4.82 -0.47
N THR A 11 10.54 -4.74 0.81
CA THR A 11 9.77 -5.37 1.89
C THR A 11 9.18 -4.29 2.77
N LEU A 12 7.84 -4.23 2.82
CA LEU A 12 7.09 -3.39 3.75
C LEU A 12 6.45 -4.34 4.77
N ARG A 13 6.88 -4.28 6.03
CA ARG A 13 6.39 -5.20 7.05
C ARG A 13 6.08 -4.54 8.37
N ASP A 14 5.14 -5.13 9.08
CA ASP A 14 4.82 -4.84 10.48
C ASP A 14 4.48 -3.36 10.74
N ASN A 15 3.87 -2.70 9.75
CA ASN A 15 3.38 -1.33 9.89
C ASN A 15 1.91 -1.34 10.31
N SER A 16 1.56 -0.46 11.26
CA SER A 16 0.20 -0.29 11.75
C SER A 16 -0.21 1.18 11.74
N THR A 17 -1.18 1.53 10.89
CA THR A 17 -1.71 2.89 10.72
C THR A 17 -3.24 2.88 10.65
N ASP A 18 -3.89 4.04 10.60
CA ASP A 18 -5.35 4.08 10.46
C ASP A 18 -5.83 3.63 9.07
N SER A 19 -5.07 3.95 8.01
CA SER A 19 -5.40 3.64 6.62
C SER A 19 -4.17 3.13 5.86
N GLY A 20 -4.28 1.93 5.28
CA GLY A 20 -3.24 1.32 4.45
C GLY A 20 -1.94 1.09 5.21
N GLY A 21 -1.89 0.00 5.97
CA GLY A 21 -0.78 -0.32 6.88
C GLY A 21 0.58 -0.19 6.21
N ALA A 22 0.72 -0.62 4.96
CA ALA A 22 1.91 -0.37 4.16
C ALA A 22 1.76 0.82 3.18
N ILE A 23 0.64 0.90 2.46
CA ILE A 23 0.45 1.88 1.38
C ILE A 23 -0.94 2.51 1.50
N TYR A 24 -0.96 3.84 1.61
CA TYR A 24 -2.16 4.65 1.41
C TYR A 24 -2.01 5.49 0.13
N ASN A 25 -2.90 5.28 -0.84
CA ASN A 25 -2.84 5.99 -2.11
C ASN A 25 -4.26 6.31 -2.65
N LEU A 26 -4.42 7.49 -3.26
CA LEU A 26 -5.69 7.95 -3.82
C LEU A 26 -5.76 7.82 -5.35
N GLY A 27 -4.74 7.26 -5.98
CA GLY A 27 -4.58 7.09 -7.42
C GLY A 27 -4.18 5.66 -7.77
N THR A 28 -3.13 5.52 -8.58
CA THR A 28 -2.65 4.21 -9.03
C THR A 28 -1.49 3.75 -8.16
N VAL A 29 -1.59 2.52 -7.67
CA VAL A 29 -0.51 1.78 -7.01
C VAL A 29 -0.04 0.67 -7.95
N THR A 30 1.27 0.58 -8.14
CA THR A 30 1.90 -0.60 -8.74
C THR A 30 2.87 -1.23 -7.74
N VAL A 31 2.69 -2.51 -7.42
CA VAL A 31 3.55 -3.28 -6.51
C VAL A 31 4.19 -4.45 -7.24
N ASN A 32 5.48 -4.33 -7.56
CA ASN A 32 6.23 -5.38 -8.25
C ASN A 32 7.28 -6.00 -7.34
N ASN A 33 7.39 -7.34 -7.38
CA ASN A 33 8.43 -8.11 -6.70
C ASN A 33 8.64 -7.71 -5.24
N SER A 34 7.57 -7.34 -4.54
CA SER A 34 7.64 -6.79 -3.20
C SER A 34 6.88 -7.67 -2.22
N THR A 35 7.31 -7.67 -0.96
CA THR A 35 6.64 -8.38 0.13
C THR A 35 5.94 -7.39 1.03
N LEU A 36 4.63 -7.53 1.17
CA LEU A 36 3.80 -6.79 2.13
C LEU A 36 3.25 -7.79 3.17
N SER A 37 3.90 -7.87 4.33
CA SER A 37 3.58 -8.87 5.35
C SER A 37 3.40 -8.25 6.73
N GLY A 38 2.42 -8.71 7.51
CA GLY A 38 2.21 -8.21 8.88
C GLY A 38 1.75 -6.76 8.96
N ASN A 39 1.37 -6.13 7.86
CA ASN A 39 0.85 -4.76 7.87
C ASN A 39 -0.65 -4.77 8.22
N SER A 40 -1.06 -3.86 9.09
CA SER A 40 -2.43 -3.73 9.58
C SER A 40 -2.91 -2.29 9.50
N ALA A 41 -4.20 -2.10 9.22
CA ALA A 41 -4.85 -0.82 9.35
C ALA A 41 -6.34 -0.99 9.58
N ALA A 42 -6.98 0.01 10.20
CA ALA A 42 -8.44 0.03 10.37
C ALA A 42 -9.14 0.03 9.00
N TYR A 43 -8.56 0.71 8.02
CA TYR A 43 -9.03 0.72 6.64
C TYR A 43 -7.95 0.19 5.68
N GLY A 44 -8.29 -0.87 4.92
CA GLY A 44 -7.44 -1.39 3.85
C GLY A 44 -6.29 -2.32 4.27
N GLY A 45 -6.20 -2.77 5.53
CA GLY A 45 -5.21 -3.77 5.96
C GLY A 45 -3.77 -3.33 5.60
N GLY A 46 -3.15 -3.98 4.60
CA GLY A 46 -1.85 -3.58 4.08
C GLY A 46 -1.88 -2.47 3.01
N ILE A 47 -2.91 -2.38 2.17
CA ILE A 47 -3.03 -1.36 1.12
C ILE A 47 -4.43 -0.76 1.14
N SER A 48 -4.52 0.54 1.39
CA SER A 48 -5.74 1.31 1.16
C SER A 48 -5.55 2.15 -0.10
N ASN A 49 -6.26 1.77 -1.18
CA ASN A 49 -6.19 2.46 -2.46
C ASN A 49 -7.58 2.90 -2.93
N ASN A 50 -7.75 4.17 -3.32
CA ASN A 50 -9.00 4.70 -3.89
C ASN A 50 -9.03 4.76 -5.43
N GLY A 51 -7.97 4.32 -6.10
CA GLY A 51 -7.92 4.14 -7.56
C GLY A 51 -7.59 2.70 -7.94
N THR A 52 -6.69 2.54 -8.91
CA THR A 52 -6.30 1.21 -9.43
C THR A 52 -5.10 0.62 -8.67
N VAL A 53 -5.15 -0.67 -8.37
CA VAL A 53 -3.99 -1.44 -7.89
C VAL A 53 -3.54 -2.38 -9.01
N THR A 54 -2.23 -2.42 -9.26
CA THR A 54 -1.56 -3.26 -10.27
C THR A 54 -0.33 -3.95 -9.71
#